data_AF-A0A972ZZI2-F1
#
_entry.id   AF-A0A972ZZI2-F1
#
_cell.length_a   1.000
_cell.length_b   1.000
_cell.length_c   1.000
_cell.angle_alpha   90.00
_cell.angle_beta   90.00
_cell.angle_gamma   90.00
#
_symmetry.space_group_name_H-M   'P 1'
#
loop_
_entity.id
_entity.type
_entity.pdbx_description
1 polymer ?
#
loop_
_entity_poly.entity_id
_entity_poly.type
_entity_poly.pdbx_seq_one_letter_code
_entity_poly.pdbx_strand_id
1 'polypeptide(L)'
;MRRLLMVVLTIMTGALAVEPPQVPPPVTTMEVAAEPLSPLDILYVDDDGINDPGPNDLTVSDVDEDGSQAHPFDSIQEAIDAAREHVTVLVSDGRYTECLDFGGKSLDVSGFEPSDQAMSQYPIIDAMDQGVVVTFDQGEGAESRLSGFVLTRGLGDRAGAIACIDSSPTIRNCLVVGNRCADGQGTIEPGQGAIYCENSNSLFENCTIADNYGGKNGSGISVKDCHIVLSHSIVWGNAPEQIQVVSGNEPVVLSSCLDEDPLFALPGYWTDAKASSLVATDPYDPSAIWLEGDYHVLSLHGRYDRFAEAWAYDELTSDCIDLGDASLSVGYETAPHGDRVNAGAYGGSWMASRTGKLILVAIADPNFEGEMSKYEITNAQYRQYLNHALAESSISVYENRVYSSGDASHSRPYLDTFAASSGSQISFSEGAFEVTAQDGYNMSHHPVVEVSWYGATAFAKAHGYRLPTSQEWQAVADYDGSYAYGCGTTIDANTANFDHANPSGLPRAPYTSPVGYYPASGYGLCDLAGNVWEWTSSISGRFRLLHGGSWRDSGFFCTVDSRSGFNPAYTLSSTGFRLCR
;
A
#
# COMPACT_ATOMS: atom_id res chain seq x y z
N MET A 1 -66.98 -27.30 -6.31
CA MET A 1 -68.00 -27.04 -7.37
C MET A 1 -67.31 -26.36 -8.55
N ARG A 2 -67.87 -26.49 -9.77
CA ARG A 2 -67.45 -25.97 -11.11
C ARG A 2 -66.70 -24.62 -11.09
N ARG A 3 -65.74 -24.33 -11.99
CA ARG A 3 -65.90 -24.18 -13.48
C ARG A 3 -64.55 -24.38 -14.24
N LEU A 4 -64.50 -25.26 -15.27
CA LEU A 4 -64.39 -25.04 -16.74
C LEU A 4 -62.95 -24.87 -17.29
N LEU A 5 -62.42 -25.75 -18.19
CA LEU A 5 -62.54 -25.81 -19.69
C LEU A 5 -61.65 -24.76 -20.42
N MET A 6 -61.00 -24.99 -21.58
CA MET A 6 -60.92 -26.14 -22.52
C MET A 6 -59.72 -25.98 -23.51
N VAL A 7 -59.01 -27.09 -23.85
CA VAL A 7 -58.55 -27.65 -25.17
C VAL A 7 -58.40 -26.66 -26.39
N VAL A 8 -57.47 -26.73 -27.36
CA VAL A 8 -57.07 -27.83 -28.29
C VAL A 8 -55.74 -27.51 -29.02
N LEU A 9 -54.86 -28.52 -29.26
CA LEU A 9 -54.04 -28.77 -30.48
C LEU A 9 -53.20 -30.07 -30.30
N THR A 10 -52.36 -30.53 -31.26
CA THR A 10 -52.75 -31.34 -32.44
C THR A 10 -51.68 -32.40 -32.84
N ILE A 11 -52.12 -33.66 -32.99
CA ILE A 11 -51.67 -34.76 -33.88
C ILE A 11 -50.15 -34.95 -34.20
N MET A 12 -49.61 -36.06 -33.63
CA MET A 12 -48.81 -37.18 -34.22
C MET A 12 -48.11 -37.05 -35.61
N THR A 13 -46.91 -37.65 -35.76
CA THR A 13 -46.69 -39.06 -36.23
C THR A 13 -45.21 -39.44 -36.43
N GLY A 14 -44.84 -40.67 -36.00
CA GLY A 14 -43.86 -41.56 -36.65
C GLY A 14 -42.35 -41.27 -36.48
N ALA A 15 -41.44 -42.25 -36.55
CA ALA A 15 -41.58 -43.71 -36.47
C ALA A 15 -40.24 -44.31 -35.99
N LEU A 16 -40.27 -45.50 -35.37
CA LEU A 16 -39.05 -46.23 -34.94
C LEU A 16 -38.42 -46.97 -36.12
N ALA A 17 -37.11 -46.82 -36.31
CA ALA A 17 -36.27 -47.72 -37.09
C ALA A 17 -34.90 -47.86 -36.39
N VAL A 18 -34.41 -49.10 -36.27
CA VAL A 18 -33.09 -49.43 -35.71
C VAL A 18 -32.21 -49.90 -36.86
N GLU A 19 -31.01 -49.34 -37.00
CA GLU A 19 -30.01 -49.78 -38.00
C GLU A 19 -28.86 -50.59 -37.37
N PRO A 20 -28.24 -51.52 -38.13
CA PRO A 20 -27.26 -52.48 -37.64
C PRO A 20 -25.83 -51.92 -37.57
N PRO A 21 -24.91 -52.56 -36.81
CA PRO A 21 -23.54 -52.06 -36.63
C PRO A 21 -22.74 -52.09 -37.94
N GLN A 22 -22.04 -50.99 -38.23
CA GLN A 22 -21.15 -50.86 -39.39
C GLN A 22 -19.68 -50.84 -38.96
N VAL A 23 -18.82 -51.36 -39.84
CA VAL A 23 -17.38 -51.61 -39.66
C VAL A 23 -16.59 -50.30 -39.72
N PRO A 24 -15.50 -50.11 -38.94
CA PRO A 24 -14.72 -48.87 -38.97
C PRO A 24 -13.97 -48.66 -40.30
N PRO A 25 -13.90 -47.44 -40.83
CA PRO A 25 -13.06 -47.06 -41.97
C PRO A 25 -11.56 -46.94 -41.58
N PRO A 26 -10.63 -46.88 -42.54
CA PRO A 26 -9.20 -47.06 -42.29
C PRO A 26 -8.53 -45.83 -41.64
N VAL A 27 -7.41 -46.09 -40.96
CA VAL A 27 -6.54 -45.07 -40.37
C VAL A 27 -5.91 -44.20 -41.46
N THR A 28 -6.41 -42.98 -41.62
CA THR A 28 -5.67 -41.88 -42.24
C THR A 28 -4.65 -41.33 -41.25
N THR A 29 -3.40 -41.23 -41.68
CA THR A 29 -2.38 -40.42 -41.00
C THR A 29 -2.85 -38.97 -40.91
N MET A 30 -3.17 -38.50 -39.72
CA MET A 30 -3.24 -37.05 -39.49
C MET A 30 -1.83 -36.50 -39.49
N GLU A 31 -1.58 -35.50 -40.32
CA GLU A 31 -0.53 -34.52 -40.01
C GLU A 31 -0.86 -33.91 -38.64
N VAL A 32 0.16 -33.73 -37.80
CA VAL A 32 0.04 -32.90 -36.61
C VAL A 32 -0.02 -31.46 -37.08
N ALA A 33 -1.23 -31.01 -37.43
CA ALA A 33 -1.56 -29.62 -37.32
C ALA A 33 -1.62 -29.33 -35.81
N ALA A 34 -0.65 -28.57 -35.30
CA ALA A 34 -0.76 -27.99 -33.97
C ALA A 34 -2.13 -27.28 -33.88
N GLU A 35 -2.89 -27.54 -32.81
CA GLU A 35 -4.13 -26.79 -32.63
C GLU A 35 -3.77 -25.31 -32.47
N PRO A 36 -4.45 -24.39 -33.20
CA PRO A 36 -4.16 -22.98 -33.05
C PRO A 36 -4.53 -22.57 -31.62
N LEU A 37 -3.51 -22.15 -30.86
CA LEU A 37 -3.64 -21.67 -29.47
C LEU A 37 -4.92 -20.84 -29.32
N SER A 38 -5.77 -21.24 -28.38
CA SER A 38 -6.97 -20.47 -28.06
C SER A 38 -6.59 -19.03 -27.68
N PRO A 39 -7.48 -18.03 -27.78
CA PRO A 39 -7.26 -16.73 -27.15
C PRO A 39 -7.29 -16.89 -25.63
N LEU A 40 -6.16 -17.37 -25.09
CA LEU A 40 -5.74 -17.04 -23.75
C LEU A 40 -5.38 -15.55 -23.78
N ASP A 41 -6.19 -14.76 -23.08
CA ASP A 41 -5.91 -13.34 -22.85
C ASP A 41 -4.75 -13.17 -21.82
N ILE A 42 -4.30 -14.28 -21.21
CA ILE A 42 -3.27 -14.37 -20.18
C ILE A 42 -2.31 -15.54 -20.48
N LEU A 43 -1.00 -15.28 -20.48
CA LEU A 43 0.07 -16.28 -20.38
C LEU A 43 0.69 -16.24 -18.99
N TYR A 44 1.18 -17.38 -18.50
CA TYR A 44 1.81 -17.54 -17.19
C TYR A 44 3.30 -17.85 -17.34
N VAL A 45 4.11 -17.28 -16.44
CA VAL A 45 5.56 -17.49 -16.32
C VAL A 45 5.91 -17.83 -14.87
N ASP A 46 6.66 -18.91 -14.64
CA ASP A 46 6.87 -19.49 -13.30
C ASP A 46 8.12 -20.39 -13.28
N ASP A 47 9.31 -19.83 -13.01
CA ASP A 47 10.61 -20.54 -13.13
C ASP A 47 10.89 -21.61 -12.06
N ASP A 48 9.92 -21.96 -11.22
CA ASP A 48 9.96 -23.16 -10.38
C ASP A 48 8.61 -23.92 -10.29
N GLY A 49 7.80 -23.77 -11.34
CA GLY A 49 6.46 -24.34 -11.46
C GLY A 49 6.38 -25.85 -11.18
N ILE A 50 5.22 -26.33 -10.76
CA ILE A 50 5.04 -27.68 -10.17
C ILE A 50 5.48 -28.88 -11.05
N ASN A 51 5.61 -28.69 -12.36
CA ASN A 51 6.03 -29.70 -13.33
C ASN A 51 7.45 -29.47 -13.91
N ASP A 52 8.09 -28.36 -13.56
CA ASP A 52 9.39 -27.94 -14.09
C ASP A 52 10.49 -29.00 -13.82
N PRO A 53 11.20 -29.50 -14.86
CA PRO A 53 12.31 -30.43 -14.72
C PRO A 53 13.64 -29.78 -14.27
N GLY A 54 13.78 -28.46 -14.27
CA GLY A 54 14.93 -27.70 -13.78
C GLY A 54 14.60 -26.40 -13.01
N PRO A 55 13.98 -26.48 -11.81
CA PRO A 55 13.69 -25.32 -10.95
C PRO A 55 14.80 -24.28 -10.82
N ASN A 56 14.45 -23.03 -11.14
CA ASN A 56 15.29 -21.83 -11.19
C ASN A 56 16.38 -21.89 -12.30
N ASP A 57 16.19 -22.68 -13.36
CA ASP A 57 17.08 -22.78 -14.53
C ASP A 57 16.29 -22.66 -15.84
N LEU A 58 16.15 -21.42 -16.33
CA LEU A 58 15.51 -21.02 -17.59
C LEU A 58 16.02 -21.73 -18.86
N THR A 59 16.95 -22.69 -18.75
CA THR A 59 17.45 -23.50 -19.87
C THR A 59 16.90 -24.92 -19.89
N VAL A 60 16.01 -25.28 -18.95
CA VAL A 60 15.54 -26.66 -18.71
C VAL A 60 14.02 -26.73 -18.49
N SER A 61 13.25 -26.26 -19.47
CA SER A 61 11.77 -26.20 -19.44
C SER A 61 11.04 -27.56 -19.54
N ASP A 62 9.76 -27.55 -19.13
CA ASP A 62 8.79 -28.62 -19.28
C ASP A 62 8.59 -29.01 -20.77
N VAL A 63 8.43 -30.31 -21.02
CA VAL A 63 8.19 -30.84 -22.37
C VAL A 63 6.80 -30.53 -22.90
N ASP A 64 5.86 -30.19 -22.00
CA ASP A 64 4.47 -29.83 -22.29
C ASP A 64 4.20 -28.30 -22.13
N GLU A 65 5.25 -27.47 -22.01
CA GLU A 65 5.19 -26.00 -21.91
C GLU A 65 4.26 -25.35 -22.97
N ASP A 66 3.27 -24.58 -22.52
CA ASP A 66 2.32 -23.87 -23.40
C ASP A 66 1.90 -22.46 -22.91
N GLY A 67 2.44 -22.01 -21.78
CA GLY A 67 2.10 -20.74 -21.14
C GLY A 67 0.76 -20.74 -20.40
N SER A 68 0.11 -21.89 -20.22
CA SER A 68 -1.04 -22.03 -19.34
C SER A 68 -0.60 -22.12 -17.88
N GLN A 69 -1.53 -21.92 -16.93
CA GLN A 69 -1.23 -22.09 -15.50
C GLN A 69 -0.81 -23.52 -15.10
N ALA A 70 -0.98 -24.52 -15.98
CA ALA A 70 -0.55 -25.90 -15.73
C ALA A 70 0.85 -26.21 -16.27
N HIS A 71 1.26 -25.48 -17.32
CA HIS A 71 2.54 -25.61 -18.04
C HIS A 71 3.02 -24.19 -18.40
N PRO A 72 3.34 -23.36 -17.39
CA PRO A 72 3.80 -21.98 -17.58
C PRO A 72 5.14 -21.96 -18.34
N PHE A 73 5.48 -20.80 -18.91
CA PHE A 73 6.83 -20.60 -19.46
C PHE A 73 7.85 -20.43 -18.33
N ASP A 74 9.09 -20.86 -18.54
CA ASP A 74 10.17 -20.52 -17.60
C ASP A 74 10.63 -19.06 -17.81
N SER A 75 10.85 -18.66 -19.07
CA SER A 75 11.34 -17.32 -19.45
C SER A 75 10.22 -16.33 -19.75
N ILE A 76 10.39 -15.09 -19.26
CA ILE A 76 9.50 -13.97 -19.59
C ILE A 76 9.65 -13.61 -21.07
N GLN A 77 10.86 -13.66 -21.65
CA GLN A 77 11.04 -13.40 -23.08
C GLN A 77 10.37 -14.46 -23.95
N GLU A 78 10.38 -15.74 -23.57
CA GLU A 78 9.69 -16.80 -24.32
C GLU A 78 8.17 -16.57 -24.32
N ALA A 79 7.61 -16.16 -23.18
CA ALA A 79 6.21 -15.73 -23.09
C ALA A 79 5.91 -14.49 -23.95
N ILE A 80 6.80 -13.48 -23.95
CA ILE A 80 6.69 -12.29 -24.83
C ILE A 80 6.74 -12.71 -26.30
N ASP A 81 7.64 -13.61 -26.71
CA ASP A 81 7.80 -14.09 -28.08
C ASP A 81 6.56 -14.87 -28.55
N ALA A 82 6.01 -15.73 -27.70
CA ALA A 82 4.76 -16.46 -27.94
C ALA A 82 3.50 -15.58 -27.93
N ALA A 83 3.52 -14.46 -27.18
CA ALA A 83 2.37 -13.58 -27.02
C ALA A 83 1.90 -12.92 -28.33
N ARG A 84 0.59 -12.65 -28.36
CA ARG A 84 -0.07 -11.80 -29.35
C ARG A 84 -0.27 -10.40 -28.79
N GLU A 85 -0.63 -9.45 -29.66
CA GLU A 85 -1.11 -8.13 -29.27
C GLU A 85 -2.22 -8.22 -28.20
N HIS A 86 -2.12 -7.35 -27.20
CA HIS A 86 -3.08 -7.17 -26.09
C HIS A 86 -3.26 -8.37 -25.15
N VAL A 87 -2.28 -9.28 -25.11
CA VAL A 87 -2.19 -10.35 -24.10
C VAL A 87 -1.51 -9.83 -22.83
N THR A 88 -1.93 -10.32 -21.67
CA THR A 88 -1.21 -10.16 -20.40
C THR A 88 -0.24 -11.33 -20.19
N VAL A 89 0.99 -11.04 -19.78
CA VAL A 89 1.96 -12.03 -19.29
C VAL A 89 2.05 -11.86 -17.78
N LEU A 90 1.55 -12.84 -17.01
CA LEU A 90 1.61 -12.85 -15.55
C LEU A 90 2.84 -13.65 -15.11
N VAL A 91 3.67 -13.05 -14.27
CA VAL A 91 4.96 -13.61 -13.83
C VAL A 91 4.94 -13.86 -12.32
N SER A 92 5.14 -15.12 -11.91
CA SER A 92 5.31 -15.51 -10.50
C SER A 92 6.56 -14.88 -9.87
N ASP A 93 6.64 -14.83 -8.54
CA ASP A 93 7.84 -14.37 -7.87
C ASP A 93 9.02 -15.32 -8.10
N GLY A 94 10.17 -14.75 -8.47
CA GLY A 94 11.34 -15.50 -8.93
C GLY A 94 12.48 -14.56 -9.34
N ARG A 95 13.60 -15.12 -9.83
CA ARG A 95 14.72 -14.33 -10.37
C ARG A 95 15.08 -14.78 -11.79
N TYR A 96 14.43 -14.14 -12.73
CA TYR A 96 14.56 -14.34 -14.15
C TYR A 96 15.85 -13.70 -14.65
N THR A 97 16.82 -14.53 -15.03
CA THR A 97 18.16 -14.11 -15.49
C THR A 97 18.17 -13.90 -17.00
N GLU A 98 17.59 -12.78 -17.45
CA GLU A 98 17.40 -12.47 -18.87
C GLU A 98 17.35 -10.96 -19.14
N CYS A 99 17.32 -10.59 -20.42
CA CYS A 99 17.08 -9.23 -20.91
C CYS A 99 15.87 -9.27 -21.84
N LEU A 100 14.92 -8.34 -21.68
CA LEU A 100 13.66 -8.34 -22.40
C LEU A 100 13.64 -7.37 -23.59
N ASP A 101 12.99 -7.77 -24.68
CA ASP A 101 12.61 -6.96 -25.84
C ASP A 101 11.11 -7.18 -26.12
N PHE A 102 10.32 -6.12 -26.07
CA PHE A 102 8.87 -6.19 -26.33
C PHE A 102 8.55 -6.41 -27.82
N GLY A 103 9.51 -6.28 -28.73
CA GLY A 103 9.38 -6.68 -30.13
C GLY A 103 8.33 -5.89 -30.91
N GLY A 104 7.99 -4.67 -30.48
CA GLY A 104 6.92 -3.84 -31.05
C GLY A 104 5.51 -4.20 -30.59
N LYS A 105 5.36 -5.16 -29.67
CA LYS A 105 4.06 -5.69 -29.25
C LYS A 105 3.39 -4.83 -28.17
N SER A 106 2.06 -4.71 -28.27
CA SER A 106 1.19 -4.02 -27.32
C SER A 106 0.68 -4.97 -26.23
N LEU A 107 1.57 -5.47 -25.36
CA LEU A 107 1.27 -6.46 -24.33
C LEU A 107 1.55 -5.96 -22.90
N ASP A 108 0.91 -6.58 -21.90
CA ASP A 108 0.99 -6.20 -20.49
C ASP A 108 1.78 -7.24 -19.70
N VAL A 109 3.06 -6.98 -19.43
CA VAL A 109 3.91 -7.84 -18.61
C VAL A 109 3.77 -7.38 -17.16
N SER A 110 3.19 -8.23 -16.33
CA SER A 110 2.80 -7.90 -14.95
C SER A 110 3.31 -8.96 -13.98
N GLY A 111 4.11 -8.53 -13.00
CA GLY A 111 4.63 -9.33 -11.91
C GLY A 111 3.84 -9.10 -10.64
N PHE A 112 4.42 -8.35 -9.69
CA PHE A 112 3.77 -8.01 -8.43
C PHE A 112 2.47 -7.20 -8.61
N GLU A 113 1.38 -7.74 -8.07
CA GLU A 113 0.06 -7.11 -8.04
C GLU A 113 -0.18 -6.38 -6.69
N PRO A 114 -0.36 -5.04 -6.67
CA PRO A 114 -0.50 -4.24 -5.45
C PRO A 114 -1.59 -4.68 -4.45
N SER A 115 -2.60 -5.40 -4.92
CA SER A 115 -3.69 -5.94 -4.09
C SER A 115 -3.41 -7.32 -3.49
N ASP A 116 -2.45 -8.09 -3.99
CA ASP A 116 -2.27 -9.49 -3.58
C ASP A 116 -1.37 -9.63 -2.34
N GLN A 117 -1.99 -9.91 -1.20
CA GLN A 117 -1.32 -10.16 0.07
C GLN A 117 -0.61 -11.53 0.16
N ALA A 118 -0.73 -12.38 -0.86
CA ALA A 118 0.08 -13.60 -0.96
C ALA A 118 1.51 -13.31 -1.47
N MET A 119 1.70 -12.26 -2.28
CA MET A 119 3.02 -11.89 -2.83
C MET A 119 3.80 -11.02 -1.85
N SER A 120 4.73 -11.59 -1.09
CA SER A 120 5.59 -10.85 -0.14
C SER A 120 6.81 -10.18 -0.78
N GLN A 121 7.05 -10.42 -2.08
CA GLN A 121 8.18 -9.91 -2.84
C GLN A 121 7.83 -9.66 -4.32
N TYR A 122 8.71 -8.91 -4.99
CA TYR A 122 8.61 -8.62 -6.41
C TYR A 122 9.44 -9.64 -7.21
N PRO A 123 8.95 -10.14 -8.36
CA PRO A 123 9.81 -10.83 -9.31
C PRO A 123 10.94 -9.91 -9.79
N ILE A 124 12.12 -10.50 -9.98
CA ILE A 124 13.35 -9.81 -10.32
C ILE A 124 13.74 -10.16 -11.75
N ILE A 125 13.85 -9.17 -12.62
CA ILE A 125 14.46 -9.29 -13.94
C ILE A 125 15.92 -8.83 -13.81
N ASP A 126 16.84 -9.77 -13.99
CA ASP A 126 18.24 -9.65 -13.63
C ASP A 126 19.14 -9.87 -14.85
N ALA A 127 19.52 -8.76 -15.51
CA ALA A 127 20.23 -8.79 -16.78
C ALA A 127 21.66 -9.36 -16.70
N MET A 128 22.20 -9.62 -15.50
CA MET A 128 23.52 -10.23 -15.30
C MET A 128 24.64 -9.61 -16.15
N ASP A 129 24.60 -8.28 -16.31
CA ASP A 129 25.54 -7.47 -17.08
C ASP A 129 25.58 -7.76 -18.60
N GLN A 130 24.55 -8.44 -19.14
CA GLN A 130 24.49 -8.84 -20.55
C GLN A 130 23.94 -7.75 -21.49
N GLY A 131 23.26 -6.72 -20.97
CA GLY A 131 22.73 -5.63 -21.78
C GLY A 131 21.76 -4.72 -21.04
N VAL A 132 20.79 -4.17 -21.77
CA VAL A 132 19.65 -3.43 -21.22
C VAL A 132 18.66 -4.42 -20.61
N VAL A 133 18.12 -4.17 -19.41
CA VAL A 133 17.17 -5.09 -18.75
C VAL A 133 15.86 -5.22 -19.53
N VAL A 134 15.29 -4.11 -20.02
CA VAL A 134 14.06 -4.10 -20.85
C VAL A 134 14.16 -3.06 -21.98
N THR A 135 13.79 -3.47 -23.19
CA THR A 135 13.87 -2.66 -24.41
C THR A 135 12.50 -2.49 -25.06
N PHE A 136 12.21 -1.25 -25.47
CA PHE A 136 11.07 -0.82 -26.28
C PHE A 136 11.62 0.08 -27.40
N ASP A 137 11.91 -0.47 -28.58
CA ASP A 137 12.52 0.27 -29.69
C ASP A 137 11.87 0.03 -31.07
N GLN A 138 10.66 -0.55 -31.11
CA GLN A 138 9.96 -0.93 -32.34
C GLN A 138 8.57 -0.29 -32.50
N GLY A 139 8.27 0.75 -31.71
CA GLY A 139 7.07 1.58 -31.84
C GLY A 139 5.98 1.25 -30.82
N GLU A 140 6.35 0.66 -29.69
CA GLU A 140 5.46 0.32 -28.59
C GLU A 140 4.67 1.52 -28.07
N GLY A 141 3.38 1.31 -27.75
CA GLY A 141 2.48 2.36 -27.28
C GLY A 141 2.23 2.30 -25.78
N ALA A 142 1.39 3.20 -25.24
CA ALA A 142 1.05 3.23 -23.81
C ALA A 142 0.28 1.99 -23.30
N GLU A 143 -0.18 1.14 -24.23
CA GLU A 143 -0.76 -0.17 -23.95
C GLU A 143 0.30 -1.29 -23.82
N SER A 144 1.55 -1.05 -24.25
CA SER A 144 2.71 -1.87 -23.87
C SER A 144 3.08 -1.51 -22.42
N ARG A 145 2.92 -2.46 -21.50
CA ARG A 145 3.02 -2.24 -20.06
C ARG A 145 4.05 -3.15 -19.42
N LEU A 146 4.78 -2.59 -18.47
CA LEU A 146 5.65 -3.33 -17.56
C LEU A 146 5.29 -2.92 -16.12
N SER A 147 4.76 -3.85 -15.35
CA SER A 147 4.20 -3.56 -14.02
C SER A 147 4.76 -4.51 -12.96
N GLY A 148 5.25 -3.96 -11.84
CA GLY A 148 5.52 -4.77 -10.63
C GLY A 148 6.79 -5.63 -10.67
N PHE A 149 7.91 -5.11 -11.17
CA PHE A 149 9.20 -5.82 -11.20
C PHE A 149 10.33 -5.06 -10.48
N VAL A 150 11.32 -5.79 -9.97
CA VAL A 150 12.68 -5.26 -9.76
C VAL A 150 13.46 -5.41 -11.06
N LEU A 151 14.02 -4.32 -11.58
CA LEU A 151 14.89 -4.32 -12.75
C LEU A 151 16.32 -4.03 -12.31
N THR A 152 17.24 -4.97 -12.49
CA THR A 152 18.59 -4.85 -11.91
C THR A 152 19.71 -5.43 -12.75
N ARG A 153 20.95 -5.03 -12.41
CA ARG A 153 22.22 -5.48 -13.01
C ARG A 153 22.29 -5.38 -14.55
N GLY A 154 21.61 -4.39 -15.11
CA GLY A 154 21.82 -3.97 -16.49
C GLY A 154 23.20 -3.34 -16.73
N LEU A 155 23.76 -3.58 -17.92
CA LEU A 155 25.01 -3.00 -18.44
C LEU A 155 24.92 -2.80 -19.97
N GLY A 156 23.96 -1.99 -20.44
CA GLY A 156 23.79 -1.69 -21.86
C GLY A 156 24.54 -0.44 -22.35
N ASP A 157 24.70 -0.31 -23.67
CA ASP A 157 25.45 0.80 -24.32
C ASP A 157 24.67 2.12 -24.44
N ARG A 158 23.34 2.12 -24.21
CA ARG A 158 22.48 3.31 -24.32
C ARG A 158 21.65 3.55 -23.06
N ALA A 159 21.11 2.48 -22.51
CA ALA A 159 20.45 2.41 -21.22
C ALA A 159 21.14 1.35 -20.34
N GLY A 160 21.04 1.47 -19.03
CA GLY A 160 21.32 0.35 -18.11
C GLY A 160 20.12 -0.58 -17.97
N ALA A 161 19.00 -0.02 -17.50
CA ALA A 161 17.77 -0.72 -17.18
C ALA A 161 16.74 -0.71 -18.31
N ILE A 162 16.30 0.47 -18.75
CA ILE A 162 15.16 0.61 -19.67
C ILE A 162 15.53 1.50 -20.84
N ALA A 163 15.33 1.01 -22.07
CA ALA A 163 15.42 1.81 -23.29
C ALA A 163 14.03 2.02 -23.89
N CYS A 164 13.62 3.28 -24.10
CA CYS A 164 12.39 3.67 -24.81
C CYS A 164 12.74 4.54 -26.01
N ILE A 165 12.86 3.96 -27.21
CA ILE A 165 13.33 4.66 -28.42
C ILE A 165 12.20 4.65 -29.45
N ASP A 166 11.77 5.82 -29.92
CA ASP A 166 10.62 5.99 -30.84
C ASP A 166 9.32 5.32 -30.34
N SER A 167 9.25 5.04 -29.03
CA SER A 167 8.27 4.17 -28.36
C SER A 167 7.84 4.80 -27.03
N SER A 168 6.57 4.66 -26.65
CA SER A 168 5.95 5.32 -25.50
C SER A 168 5.22 4.34 -24.55
N PRO A 169 5.90 3.32 -23.99
CA PRO A 169 5.32 2.37 -23.03
C PRO A 169 4.88 3.01 -21.71
N THR A 170 4.12 2.26 -20.92
CA THR A 170 3.78 2.62 -19.53
C THR A 170 4.48 1.67 -18.54
N ILE A 171 5.24 2.23 -17.60
CA ILE A 171 5.96 1.50 -16.57
C ILE A 171 5.32 1.80 -15.21
N ARG A 172 4.98 0.77 -14.42
CA ARG A 172 4.22 0.92 -13.17
C ARG A 172 4.78 0.14 -12.00
N ASN A 173 4.75 0.72 -10.80
CA ASN A 173 5.10 0.05 -9.55
C ASN A 173 6.53 -0.56 -9.54
N CYS A 174 7.38 -0.25 -10.52
CA CYS A 174 8.67 -0.92 -10.71
C CYS A 174 9.79 -0.31 -9.85
N LEU A 175 10.70 -1.17 -9.40
CA LEU A 175 11.92 -0.82 -8.68
C LEU A 175 13.13 -0.95 -9.63
N VAL A 176 13.61 0.17 -10.16
CA VAL A 176 14.73 0.23 -11.11
C VAL A 176 16.00 0.57 -10.34
N VAL A 177 16.82 -0.45 -10.01
CA VAL A 177 17.93 -0.29 -9.06
C VAL A 177 19.19 -1.07 -9.44
N GLY A 178 20.36 -0.49 -9.15
CA GLY A 178 21.64 -1.17 -9.39
C GLY A 178 21.95 -1.43 -10.86
N ASN A 179 21.51 -0.55 -11.76
CA ASN A 179 21.80 -0.64 -13.18
C ASN A 179 22.92 0.32 -13.58
N ARG A 180 23.69 -0.05 -14.61
CA ARG A 180 24.82 0.73 -15.13
C ARG A 180 24.63 0.94 -16.62
N CYS A 181 24.89 2.13 -17.15
CA CYS A 181 25.15 2.25 -18.59
C CYS A 181 26.64 2.03 -18.86
N ALA A 182 27.03 1.40 -19.96
CA ALA A 182 28.42 1.23 -20.32
C ALA A 182 29.05 2.59 -20.69
N ASP A 183 30.08 2.99 -19.94
CA ASP A 183 30.88 4.18 -20.21
C ASP A 183 31.63 3.97 -21.54
N GLY A 184 31.12 4.58 -22.62
CA GLY A 184 31.39 4.15 -23.99
C GLY A 184 32.87 4.01 -24.35
N GLN A 185 33.33 2.78 -24.62
CA GLN A 185 34.59 2.52 -25.30
C GLN A 185 34.46 2.81 -26.82
N GLY A 186 34.05 4.03 -27.17
CA GLY A 186 34.04 4.54 -28.55
C GLY A 186 32.68 4.97 -29.10
N THR A 187 31.57 4.87 -28.35
CA THR A 187 30.28 5.46 -28.73
C THR A 187 30.30 6.99 -28.54
N ILE A 188 29.63 7.72 -29.43
CA ILE A 188 29.80 9.18 -29.62
C ILE A 188 28.54 9.98 -29.17
N GLU A 189 27.68 9.36 -28.36
CA GLU A 189 26.42 9.95 -27.90
C GLU A 189 26.61 10.54 -26.48
N PRO A 190 26.45 11.87 -26.27
CA PRO A 190 26.37 12.43 -24.93
C PRO A 190 25.00 12.14 -24.29
N GLY A 191 24.99 11.85 -22.99
CA GLY A 191 23.78 11.68 -22.19
C GLY A 191 23.13 10.31 -22.27
N GLN A 192 23.84 9.30 -21.79
CA GLN A 192 23.29 7.98 -21.49
C GLN A 192 22.55 7.98 -20.12
N GLY A 193 21.84 6.91 -19.77
CA GLY A 193 21.22 6.82 -18.45
C GLY A 193 20.95 5.39 -17.98
N ALA A 194 20.52 5.22 -16.74
CA ALA A 194 19.94 3.96 -16.31
C ALA A 194 18.64 3.70 -17.08
N ILE A 195 17.79 4.72 -17.18
CA ILE A 195 16.70 4.80 -18.13
C ILE A 195 17.12 5.77 -19.23
N TYR A 196 16.94 5.38 -20.49
CA TYR A 196 17.17 6.24 -21.66
C TYR A 196 15.92 6.29 -22.51
N CYS A 197 15.50 7.51 -22.85
CA CYS A 197 14.33 7.72 -23.68
C CYS A 197 14.62 8.70 -24.83
N GLU A 198 14.23 8.32 -26.04
CA GLU A 198 14.36 9.12 -27.26
C GLU A 198 13.04 9.13 -28.03
N ASN A 199 12.57 10.32 -28.43
CA ASN A 199 11.29 10.53 -29.16
C ASN A 199 10.07 9.87 -28.47
N SER A 200 10.08 9.82 -27.15
CA SER A 200 9.17 9.02 -26.31
C SER A 200 8.22 9.89 -25.47
N ASN A 201 7.01 9.37 -25.22
CA ASN A 201 6.02 9.95 -24.30
C ASN A 201 5.67 8.97 -23.16
N SER A 202 6.65 8.17 -22.70
CA SER A 202 6.43 7.16 -21.65
C SER A 202 5.90 7.76 -20.34
N LEU A 203 5.10 6.95 -19.64
CA LEU A 203 4.63 7.20 -18.28
C LEU A 203 5.36 6.29 -17.29
N PHE A 204 5.90 6.86 -16.22
CA PHE A 204 6.40 6.16 -15.04
C PHE A 204 5.48 6.51 -13.87
N GLU A 205 4.77 5.51 -13.33
CA GLU A 205 3.75 5.68 -12.29
C GLU A 205 4.07 4.77 -11.10
N ASN A 206 4.13 5.35 -9.89
CA ASN A 206 4.58 4.64 -8.68
C ASN A 206 5.95 3.94 -8.85
N CYS A 207 6.91 4.50 -9.59
CA CYS A 207 8.22 3.87 -9.77
C CYS A 207 9.22 4.35 -8.72
N THR A 208 10.11 3.47 -8.25
CA THR A 208 11.34 3.88 -7.53
C THR A 208 12.53 3.63 -8.45
N ILE A 209 13.21 4.70 -8.86
CA ILE A 209 14.37 4.68 -9.74
C ILE A 209 15.56 5.16 -8.91
N ALA A 210 16.36 4.23 -8.40
CA ALA A 210 17.37 4.56 -7.39
C ALA A 210 18.70 3.81 -7.50
N ASP A 211 19.76 4.43 -6.99
CA ASP A 211 21.12 3.86 -6.90
C ASP A 211 21.66 3.29 -8.22
N ASN A 212 21.23 3.84 -9.35
CA ASN A 212 21.74 3.50 -10.67
C ASN A 212 22.88 4.44 -11.11
N TYR A 213 23.74 3.96 -12.01
CA TYR A 213 24.90 4.70 -12.52
C TYR A 213 24.81 4.89 -14.04
N GLY A 214 24.45 6.09 -14.50
CA GLY A 214 24.23 6.41 -15.91
C GLY A 214 25.49 6.52 -16.77
N GLY A 215 26.67 6.25 -16.22
CA GLY A 215 27.95 6.59 -16.86
C GLY A 215 28.42 7.99 -16.51
N LYS A 216 29.69 8.29 -16.78
CA LYS A 216 30.40 9.51 -16.36
C LYS A 216 29.72 10.82 -16.76
N ASN A 217 28.96 10.82 -17.85
CA ASN A 217 28.21 11.99 -18.34
C ASN A 217 26.69 11.73 -18.40
N GLY A 218 26.20 10.65 -17.81
CA GLY A 218 24.80 10.25 -17.87
C GLY A 218 24.00 10.60 -16.63
N SER A 219 22.92 9.86 -16.38
CA SER A 219 22.01 10.10 -15.25
C SER A 219 21.19 8.86 -14.85
N GLY A 220 20.34 8.97 -13.83
CA GLY A 220 19.27 8.01 -13.58
C GLY A 220 18.31 7.92 -14.77
N ILE A 221 17.79 9.06 -15.23
CA ILE A 221 16.89 9.15 -16.40
C ILE A 221 17.43 10.16 -17.41
N SER A 222 17.85 9.70 -18.58
CA SER A 222 18.23 10.57 -19.70
C SER A 222 17.08 10.69 -20.71
N VAL A 223 16.73 11.92 -21.09
CA VAL A 223 15.64 12.20 -22.03
C VAL A 223 16.10 13.04 -23.23
N LYS A 224 15.68 12.63 -24.42
CA LYS A 224 16.03 13.25 -25.70
C LYS A 224 14.79 13.41 -26.57
N ASP A 225 14.37 14.66 -26.78
CA ASP A 225 13.19 15.02 -27.58
C ASP A 225 11.89 14.29 -27.14
N CYS A 226 11.74 14.10 -25.81
CA CYS A 226 10.64 13.39 -25.16
C CYS A 226 9.61 14.30 -24.45
N HIS A 227 8.48 13.70 -24.06
CA HIS A 227 7.52 14.23 -23.08
C HIS A 227 7.18 13.16 -22.02
N ILE A 228 8.11 12.91 -21.10
CA ILE A 228 7.94 11.89 -20.05
C ILE A 228 7.11 12.44 -18.90
N VAL A 229 6.27 11.58 -18.34
CA VAL A 229 5.53 11.86 -17.09
C VAL A 229 6.07 10.97 -15.98
N LEU A 230 6.49 11.59 -14.87
CA LEU A 230 6.78 10.95 -13.59
C LEU A 230 5.62 11.24 -12.65
N SER A 231 4.86 10.21 -12.28
CA SER A 231 3.74 10.32 -11.35
C SER A 231 3.98 9.47 -10.12
N HIS A 232 3.80 10.02 -8.93
CA HIS A 232 3.89 9.30 -7.65
C HIS A 232 5.20 8.50 -7.48
N SER A 233 6.28 8.95 -8.10
CA SER A 233 7.52 8.19 -8.24
C SER A 233 8.62 8.78 -7.35
N ILE A 234 9.67 7.99 -7.10
CA ILE A 234 10.89 8.43 -6.41
C ILE A 234 12.06 8.28 -7.37
N VAL A 235 12.85 9.34 -7.56
CA VAL A 235 14.09 9.32 -8.35
C VAL A 235 15.20 9.86 -7.45
N TRP A 236 16.01 8.97 -6.87
CA TRP A 236 16.99 9.33 -5.83
C TRP A 236 18.25 8.46 -5.86
N GLY A 237 19.39 8.97 -5.39
CA GLY A 237 20.62 8.19 -5.26
C GLY A 237 21.30 7.83 -6.60
N ASN A 238 20.67 8.13 -7.74
CA ASN A 238 21.29 7.90 -9.05
C ASN A 238 22.48 8.84 -9.27
N ALA A 239 23.46 8.36 -10.03
CA ALA A 239 24.70 9.08 -10.30
C ALA A 239 25.03 9.12 -11.82
N PRO A 240 25.70 10.17 -12.31
CA PRO A 240 26.12 11.38 -11.57
C PRO A 240 24.98 12.38 -11.31
N GLU A 241 23.85 12.27 -12.01
CA GLU A 241 22.68 13.16 -11.91
C GLU A 241 21.38 12.33 -11.83
N GLN A 242 20.30 12.84 -11.20
CA GLN A 242 19.03 12.11 -11.14
C GLN A 242 18.36 12.02 -12.52
N ILE A 243 18.23 13.16 -13.19
CA ILE A 243 17.60 13.30 -14.51
C ILE A 243 18.46 14.24 -15.36
N GLN A 244 18.61 13.94 -16.65
CA GLN A 244 19.30 14.80 -17.60
C GLN A 244 18.46 14.97 -18.88
N VAL A 245 18.23 16.22 -19.30
CA VAL A 245 17.63 16.56 -20.59
C VAL A 245 18.73 16.81 -21.62
N VAL A 246 18.88 15.91 -22.59
CA VAL A 246 19.81 16.03 -23.72
C VAL A 246 19.26 17.01 -24.76
N SER A 247 17.98 16.89 -25.06
CA SER A 247 17.20 17.79 -25.92
C SER A 247 15.70 17.64 -25.61
N GLY A 248 14.87 18.59 -26.06
CA GLY A 248 13.43 18.58 -25.84
C GLY A 248 12.99 19.39 -24.62
N ASN A 249 12.04 18.84 -23.85
CA ASN A 249 11.46 19.48 -22.67
C ASN A 249 11.85 18.73 -21.40
N GLU A 250 11.82 19.42 -20.26
CA GLU A 250 11.87 18.80 -18.94
C GLU A 250 10.72 17.80 -18.74
N PRO A 251 10.92 16.67 -18.03
CA PRO A 251 9.84 15.76 -17.65
C PRO A 251 8.73 16.46 -16.85
N VAL A 252 7.50 15.99 -17.02
CA VAL A 252 6.36 16.43 -16.23
C VAL A 252 6.36 15.64 -14.92
N VAL A 253 6.72 16.31 -13.84
CA VAL A 253 6.81 15.72 -12.49
C VAL A 253 5.54 16.02 -11.70
N LEU A 254 4.82 14.95 -11.31
CA LEU A 254 3.55 15.00 -10.57
C LEU A 254 3.71 14.23 -9.26
N SER A 255 3.54 14.92 -8.12
CA SER A 255 3.53 14.32 -6.77
C SER A 255 4.65 13.29 -6.52
N SER A 256 5.87 13.60 -6.97
CA SER A 256 7.03 12.69 -6.99
C SER A 256 8.21 13.29 -6.23
N CYS A 257 9.10 12.44 -5.71
CA CYS A 257 10.28 12.84 -4.93
C CYS A 257 11.55 12.80 -5.80
N LEU A 258 12.20 13.95 -5.99
CA LEU A 258 13.43 14.11 -6.77
C LEU A 258 14.54 14.87 -6.01
N ASP A 259 14.19 15.78 -5.10
CA ASP A 259 15.09 16.81 -4.55
C ASP A 259 15.53 16.56 -3.10
N GLU A 260 14.90 15.62 -2.39
CA GLU A 260 15.10 15.36 -0.95
C GLU A 260 15.31 13.86 -0.69
N ASP A 261 15.97 13.52 0.42
CA ASP A 261 16.21 12.12 0.80
C ASP A 261 14.87 11.40 1.08
N PRO A 262 14.50 10.37 0.31
CA PRO A 262 13.26 9.62 0.50
C PRO A 262 13.30 8.75 1.76
N LEU A 263 14.44 8.69 2.48
CA LEU A 263 14.65 7.87 3.66
C LEU A 263 14.29 6.40 3.39
N PHE A 264 15.00 5.75 2.45
CA PHE A 264 14.89 4.31 2.27
C PHE A 264 15.41 3.55 3.50
N ALA A 265 14.83 2.39 3.79
CA ALA A 265 15.26 1.54 4.90
C ALA A 265 16.70 1.06 4.78
N LEU A 266 17.08 0.64 3.57
CA LEU A 266 18.44 0.25 3.22
C LEU A 266 18.66 0.48 1.72
N PRO A 267 19.31 1.58 1.30
CA PRO A 267 19.73 1.73 -0.10
C PRO A 267 20.64 0.58 -0.56
N GLY A 268 20.48 0.15 -1.81
CA GLY A 268 21.36 -0.83 -2.44
C GLY A 268 22.70 -0.21 -2.83
N TYR A 269 23.74 -1.03 -2.96
CA TYR A 269 25.07 -0.52 -3.37
C TYR A 269 25.97 -1.58 -4.01
N TRP A 270 26.90 -1.09 -4.85
CA TRP A 270 27.99 -1.87 -5.42
C TRP A 270 29.13 -2.04 -4.42
N THR A 271 29.59 -3.27 -4.19
CA THR A 271 30.69 -3.59 -3.26
C THR A 271 31.69 -4.58 -3.85
N ASP A 272 32.94 -4.56 -3.39
CA ASP A 272 33.96 -5.53 -3.83
C ASP A 272 33.79 -6.88 -3.10
N ALA A 273 33.43 -7.93 -3.86
CA ALA A 273 33.29 -9.29 -3.36
C ALA A 273 34.59 -9.90 -2.77
N LYS A 274 35.76 -9.29 -3.06
CA LYS A 274 37.08 -9.74 -2.59
C LYS A 274 37.57 -8.96 -1.38
N ALA A 275 36.89 -7.88 -1.00
CA ALA A 275 37.25 -7.10 0.18
C ALA A 275 36.96 -7.88 1.47
N SER A 276 37.81 -7.71 2.48
CA SER A 276 37.61 -8.33 3.81
C SER A 276 36.45 -7.72 4.62
N SER A 277 35.73 -6.77 4.03
CA SER A 277 34.62 -6.02 4.59
C SER A 277 33.82 -5.43 3.43
N LEU A 278 32.49 -5.52 3.47
CA LEU A 278 31.61 -4.91 2.48
C LEU A 278 31.77 -3.38 2.57
N VAL A 279 32.38 -2.80 1.54
CA VAL A 279 32.61 -1.36 1.38
C VAL A 279 32.18 -0.98 -0.04
N ALA A 280 31.55 0.18 -0.20
CA ALA A 280 31.16 0.68 -1.52
C ALA A 280 32.38 0.76 -2.45
N THR A 281 32.23 0.27 -3.69
CA THR A 281 33.28 0.28 -4.72
C THR A 281 32.79 1.00 -5.98
N ASP A 282 33.71 1.23 -6.92
CA ASP A 282 33.37 1.74 -8.25
C ASP A 282 32.43 0.76 -8.95
N PRO A 283 31.25 1.18 -9.44
CA PRO A 283 30.32 0.29 -10.14
C PRO A 283 30.94 -0.44 -11.34
N TYR A 284 32.05 0.02 -11.94
CA TYR A 284 32.73 -0.70 -13.03
C TYR A 284 33.96 -1.51 -12.60
N ASP A 285 34.24 -1.68 -11.30
CA ASP A 285 35.28 -2.61 -10.86
C ASP A 285 34.91 -4.05 -11.29
N PRO A 286 35.81 -4.83 -11.93
CA PRO A 286 35.56 -6.23 -12.27
C PRO A 286 35.33 -7.19 -11.08
N SER A 287 35.38 -6.69 -9.85
CA SER A 287 35.02 -7.38 -8.59
C SER A 287 33.73 -6.85 -7.96
N ALA A 288 33.13 -5.81 -8.54
CA ALA A 288 31.90 -5.21 -8.04
C ALA A 288 30.75 -6.22 -8.13
N ILE A 289 30.07 -6.43 -7.01
CA ILE A 289 28.80 -7.13 -6.93
C ILE A 289 27.75 -6.16 -6.42
N TRP A 290 26.54 -6.29 -6.93
CA TRP A 290 25.38 -5.54 -6.43
C TRP A 290 24.86 -6.20 -5.15
N LEU A 291 24.66 -5.42 -4.10
CA LEU A 291 23.86 -5.81 -2.95
C LEU A 291 22.51 -5.09 -3.03
N GLU A 292 21.44 -5.88 -3.02
CA GLU A 292 20.07 -5.36 -2.98
C GLU A 292 19.80 -4.57 -1.71
N GLY A 293 18.95 -3.56 -1.86
CA GLY A 293 18.40 -2.78 -0.76
C GLY A 293 17.02 -3.23 -0.30
N ASP A 294 16.52 -2.55 0.72
CA ASP A 294 15.11 -2.40 1.02
C ASP A 294 14.72 -0.93 0.78
N TYR A 295 13.96 -0.72 -0.29
CA TYR A 295 13.54 0.60 -0.78
C TYR A 295 12.16 1.03 -0.24
N HIS A 296 11.59 0.30 0.72
CA HIS A 296 10.49 0.86 1.49
C HIS A 296 10.99 2.11 2.25
N VAL A 297 10.17 3.15 2.28
CA VAL A 297 10.50 4.41 2.96
C VAL A 297 10.27 4.29 4.46
N LEU A 298 11.16 4.87 5.29
CA LEU A 298 11.10 4.75 6.75
C LEU A 298 9.78 5.32 7.31
N SER A 299 9.23 4.66 8.33
CA SER A 299 8.08 5.16 9.10
C SER A 299 8.11 4.80 10.58
N LEU A 300 7.86 5.81 11.43
CA LEU A 300 7.56 5.66 12.86
C LEU A 300 6.29 4.83 13.13
N HIS A 301 5.47 4.56 12.09
CA HIS A 301 4.11 4.02 12.20
C HIS A 301 3.98 2.59 11.66
N GLY A 302 5.02 2.09 11.01
CA GLY A 302 5.07 0.78 10.38
C GLY A 302 5.60 0.87 8.96
N ARG A 303 6.74 0.24 8.70
CA ARG A 303 7.25 -0.09 7.37
C ARG A 303 7.20 -1.61 7.22
N TYR A 304 6.85 -2.12 6.04
CA TYR A 304 6.89 -3.57 5.81
C TYR A 304 8.35 -4.02 5.64
N ASP A 305 8.81 -4.95 6.47
CA ASP A 305 10.10 -5.60 6.37
C ASP A 305 9.91 -6.95 5.68
N ARG A 306 10.32 -7.03 4.40
CA ARG A 306 10.17 -8.24 3.59
C ARG A 306 10.95 -9.45 4.12
N PHE A 307 12.04 -9.24 4.86
CA PHE A 307 12.86 -10.33 5.40
C PHE A 307 12.28 -10.91 6.69
N ALA A 308 11.53 -10.10 7.44
CA ALA A 308 10.81 -10.52 8.63
C ALA A 308 9.33 -10.89 8.37
N GLU A 309 8.82 -10.63 7.17
CA GLU A 309 7.40 -10.69 6.78
C GLU A 309 6.48 -9.96 7.78
N ALA A 310 6.96 -8.81 8.28
CA ALA A 310 6.37 -8.13 9.42
C ALA A 310 6.52 -6.60 9.35
N TRP A 311 5.69 -5.90 10.12
CA TRP A 311 5.78 -4.44 10.23
C TRP A 311 6.86 -4.04 11.24
N ALA A 312 7.93 -3.42 10.74
CA ALA A 312 8.98 -2.78 11.53
C ALA A 312 8.60 -1.33 11.87
N TYR A 313 9.13 -0.79 12.97
CA TYR A 313 8.98 0.61 13.35
C TYR A 313 10.35 1.29 13.29
N ASP A 314 10.44 2.38 12.54
CA ASP A 314 11.69 3.11 12.33
C ASP A 314 11.83 4.29 13.31
N GLU A 315 12.96 5.02 13.27
CA GLU A 315 13.19 6.24 14.07
C GLU A 315 12.80 7.55 13.34
N LEU A 316 12.50 7.46 12.04
CA LEU A 316 12.15 8.60 11.17
C LEU A 316 10.88 8.27 10.37
N THR A 317 10.28 9.28 9.73
CA THR A 317 9.17 9.13 8.78
C THR A 317 9.49 9.91 7.52
N SER A 318 9.38 9.27 6.36
CA SER A 318 9.62 9.89 5.06
C SER A 318 8.51 10.84 4.64
N ASP A 319 8.89 11.96 4.01
CA ASP A 319 7.96 12.87 3.33
C ASP A 319 7.41 12.29 2.01
N CYS A 320 7.94 11.15 1.54
CA CYS A 320 7.32 10.36 0.47
C CYS A 320 6.01 9.68 0.90
N ILE A 321 5.72 9.62 2.19
CA ILE A 321 4.48 9.06 2.73
C ILE A 321 3.34 10.06 2.58
N ASP A 322 2.24 9.58 2.00
CA ASP A 322 1.12 10.35 1.48
C ASP A 322 1.57 11.49 0.54
N LEU A 323 2.57 11.30 -0.34
CA LEU A 323 3.03 12.36 -1.26
C LEU A 323 2.06 12.60 -2.43
N GLY A 324 1.19 11.64 -2.72
CA GLY A 324 0.34 11.53 -3.89
C GLY A 324 -0.64 12.68 -4.18
N ASP A 325 -1.27 12.61 -5.36
CA ASP A 325 -2.40 13.49 -5.68
C ASP A 325 -3.62 13.17 -4.78
N ALA A 326 -4.13 14.19 -4.08
CA ALA A 326 -5.26 14.08 -3.16
C ALA A 326 -6.62 13.80 -3.84
N SER A 327 -6.67 13.84 -5.16
CA SER A 327 -7.86 13.48 -5.94
C SER A 327 -7.92 12.01 -6.34
N LEU A 328 -6.84 11.25 -6.12
CA LEU A 328 -6.72 9.84 -6.47
C LEU A 328 -6.92 8.94 -5.25
N SER A 329 -7.19 7.66 -5.51
CA SER A 329 -7.29 6.65 -4.46
C SER A 329 -5.91 6.37 -3.85
N VAL A 330 -5.87 6.03 -2.56
CA VAL A 330 -4.67 5.48 -1.88
C VAL A 330 -4.31 4.06 -2.35
N GLY A 331 -5.05 3.47 -3.28
CA GLY A 331 -4.83 2.09 -3.73
C GLY A 331 -5.17 1.09 -2.62
N TYR A 332 -4.24 0.19 -2.32
CA TYR A 332 -4.37 -0.91 -1.37
C TYR A 332 -3.56 -0.74 -0.08
N GLU A 333 -3.07 0.47 0.19
CA GLU A 333 -2.25 0.77 1.38
C GLU A 333 -2.95 0.37 2.68
N THR A 334 -2.23 -0.33 3.57
CA THR A 334 -2.84 -0.84 4.81
C THR A 334 -2.84 0.19 5.93
N ALA A 335 -3.90 0.19 6.75
CA ALA A 335 -4.08 1.18 7.79
C ALA A 335 -2.98 1.13 8.89
N PRO A 336 -2.54 2.27 9.44
CA PRO A 336 -2.89 3.63 9.03
C PRO A 336 -2.17 4.05 7.73
N HIS A 337 -2.96 4.36 6.70
CA HIS A 337 -2.56 5.09 5.50
C HIS A 337 -3.19 6.49 5.59
N GLY A 338 -2.75 7.45 4.78
CA GLY A 338 -3.36 8.78 4.76
C GLY A 338 -4.57 8.85 3.83
N ASP A 339 -4.74 10.03 3.25
CA ASP A 339 -5.73 10.36 2.22
C ASP A 339 -5.13 10.41 0.80
N ARG A 340 -3.82 10.17 0.65
CA ARG A 340 -3.08 10.23 -0.62
C ARG A 340 -2.12 9.05 -0.69
N VAL A 341 -1.88 8.52 -1.89
CA VAL A 341 -0.94 7.41 -2.10
C VAL A 341 0.49 7.81 -1.72
N ASN A 342 1.28 6.88 -1.19
CA ASN A 342 2.72 7.05 -1.03
C ASN A 342 3.42 7.12 -2.39
N ALA A 343 4.59 7.74 -2.46
CA ALA A 343 5.42 7.68 -3.67
C ALA A 343 6.32 6.42 -3.70
N GLY A 344 6.68 5.99 -4.92
CA GLY A 344 7.63 4.91 -5.19
C GLY A 344 6.98 3.54 -5.45
N ALA A 345 7.82 2.54 -5.75
CA ALA A 345 7.45 1.17 -6.16
C ALA A 345 6.35 0.53 -5.30
N TYR A 346 6.43 0.72 -3.98
CA TYR A 346 5.52 0.16 -2.99
C TYR A 346 4.27 1.02 -2.75
N GLY A 347 4.21 2.25 -3.27
CA GLY A 347 3.07 3.14 -3.12
C GLY A 347 1.80 2.57 -3.74
N GLY A 348 0.68 2.68 -3.05
CA GLY A 348 -0.59 2.10 -3.50
C GLY A 348 -0.70 0.58 -3.31
N SER A 349 0.32 -0.09 -2.77
CA SER A 349 0.31 -1.51 -2.44
C SER A 349 0.03 -1.77 -0.97
N TRP A 350 -0.35 -3.00 -0.62
CA TRP A 350 -0.56 -3.39 0.78
C TRP A 350 0.71 -3.30 1.66
N MET A 351 1.90 -3.36 1.06
CA MET A 351 3.21 -3.25 1.74
C MET A 351 3.65 -1.81 2.00
N ALA A 352 2.95 -0.80 1.46
CA ALA A 352 3.36 0.60 1.57
C ALA A 352 3.50 1.06 3.04
N SER A 353 4.53 1.88 3.29
CA SER A 353 4.81 2.39 4.64
C SER A 353 3.67 3.24 5.19
N ARG A 354 3.31 2.98 6.44
CA ARG A 354 2.15 3.55 7.12
C ARG A 354 2.36 5.01 7.51
N THR A 355 1.29 5.79 7.54
CA THR A 355 1.31 7.18 7.99
C THR A 355 1.02 7.33 9.48
N GLY A 356 1.47 8.44 10.04
CA GLY A 356 0.99 8.95 11.33
C GLY A 356 -0.10 10.00 11.22
N LYS A 357 -0.33 10.51 9.99
CA LYS A 357 -1.24 11.63 9.77
C LYS A 357 -2.67 11.22 10.14
N LEU A 358 -3.36 12.14 10.79
CA LEU A 358 -4.76 11.99 11.11
C LEU A 358 -5.56 12.20 9.83
N ILE A 359 -6.33 11.20 9.41
CA ILE A 359 -7.30 11.38 8.33
C ILE A 359 -8.39 12.33 8.84
N LEU A 360 -8.50 13.49 8.19
CA LEU A 360 -9.49 14.53 8.47
C LEU A 360 -10.60 14.50 7.41
N VAL A 361 -11.81 14.82 7.84
CA VAL A 361 -12.98 15.04 6.98
C VAL A 361 -13.28 16.54 7.01
N ALA A 362 -13.26 17.18 5.85
CA ALA A 362 -13.72 18.56 5.70
C ALA A 362 -15.25 18.62 5.81
N ILE A 363 -15.75 19.47 6.68
CA ILE A 363 -17.18 19.59 7.00
C ILE A 363 -17.64 21.03 6.78
N ALA A 364 -18.81 21.15 6.17
CA ALA A 364 -19.53 22.41 5.96
C ALA A 364 -20.95 22.28 6.52
N ASP A 365 -21.08 22.32 7.85
CA ASP A 365 -22.36 22.45 8.56
C ASP A 365 -22.55 23.90 9.06
N PRO A 366 -23.78 24.46 9.11
CA PRO A 366 -24.03 25.79 9.66
C PRO A 366 -23.57 26.01 11.12
N ASN A 367 -23.28 24.96 11.88
CA ASN A 367 -22.78 24.98 13.25
C ASN A 367 -21.31 24.52 13.38
N PHE A 368 -20.71 23.98 12.31
CA PHE A 368 -19.29 23.62 12.25
C PHE A 368 -18.78 23.66 10.80
N GLU A 369 -17.91 24.64 10.52
CA GLU A 369 -17.14 24.73 9.28
C GLU A 369 -15.65 24.54 9.65
N GLY A 370 -15.03 23.48 9.13
CA GLY A 370 -13.68 23.07 9.53
C GLY A 370 -13.41 21.61 9.22
N GLU A 371 -12.45 21.02 9.94
CA GLU A 371 -12.03 19.63 9.73
C GLU A 371 -12.14 18.82 11.02
N MET A 372 -12.61 17.58 10.94
CA MET A 372 -12.72 16.65 12.07
C MET A 372 -12.10 15.30 11.72
N SER A 373 -11.44 14.63 12.68
CA SER A 373 -10.84 13.31 12.42
C SER A 373 -11.92 12.28 12.10
N LYS A 374 -11.72 11.59 10.98
CA LYS A 374 -12.63 10.56 10.46
C LYS A 374 -12.94 9.50 11.51
N TYR A 375 -11.89 9.13 12.23
CA TYR A 375 -11.87 8.11 13.28
C TYR A 375 -11.64 8.73 14.66
N GLU A 376 -11.96 7.94 15.68
CA GLU A 376 -11.46 8.11 17.05
C GLU A 376 -9.92 7.96 17.07
N ILE A 377 -9.25 8.56 18.06
CA ILE A 377 -7.79 8.38 18.19
C ILE A 377 -7.49 6.95 18.64
N THR A 378 -6.54 6.29 17.98
CA THR A 378 -6.19 4.88 18.22
C THR A 378 -5.13 4.70 19.32
N ASN A 379 -5.03 3.48 19.86
CA ASN A 379 -3.96 3.13 20.80
C ASN A 379 -2.56 3.34 20.21
N ALA A 380 -2.35 3.02 18.93
CA ALA A 380 -1.06 3.22 18.27
C ALA A 380 -0.63 4.70 18.23
N GLN A 381 -1.55 5.58 17.81
CA GLN A 381 -1.34 7.03 17.77
C GLN A 381 -1.07 7.59 19.17
N TYR A 382 -1.87 7.20 20.17
CA TYR A 382 -1.68 7.70 21.53
C TYR A 382 -0.40 7.18 22.19
N ARG A 383 -0.03 5.90 21.96
CA ARG A 383 1.25 5.30 22.39
C ARG A 383 2.44 6.06 21.84
N GLN A 384 2.41 6.42 20.55
CA GLN A 384 3.46 7.21 19.92
C GLN A 384 3.60 8.59 20.56
N TYR A 385 2.49 9.31 20.75
CA TYR A 385 2.49 10.59 21.47
C TYR A 385 3.14 10.48 22.85
N LEU A 386 2.84 9.41 23.60
CA LEU A 386 3.44 9.17 24.91
C LEU A 386 4.95 8.92 24.81
N ASN A 387 5.44 8.13 23.85
CA ASN A 387 6.87 7.91 23.65
C ASN A 387 7.61 9.20 23.28
N HIS A 388 7.07 10.01 22.35
CA HIS A 388 7.64 11.31 21.99
C HIS A 388 7.68 12.26 23.19
N ALA A 389 6.56 12.41 23.89
CA ALA A 389 6.45 13.28 25.06
C ALA A 389 7.38 12.83 26.21
N LEU A 390 7.66 11.52 26.33
CA LEU A 390 8.61 10.99 27.31
C LEU A 390 10.06 11.32 26.94
N ALA A 391 10.43 11.17 25.66
CA ALA A 391 11.75 11.55 25.16
C ALA A 391 12.02 13.07 25.35
N GLU A 392 11.01 13.91 25.14
CA GLU A 392 11.06 15.35 25.43
C GLU A 392 11.02 15.70 26.93
N SER A 393 10.83 14.72 27.82
CA SER A 393 10.59 14.94 29.27
C SER A 393 9.39 15.83 29.59
N SER A 394 8.39 15.91 28.70
CA SER A 394 7.16 16.70 28.87
C SER A 394 6.05 15.96 29.64
N ILE A 395 6.19 14.64 29.79
CA ILE A 395 5.40 13.79 30.69
C ILE A 395 6.25 13.07 31.74
N SER A 396 5.58 12.51 32.75
CA SER A 396 6.14 11.60 33.73
C SER A 396 5.17 10.44 34.01
N VAL A 397 5.70 9.31 34.49
CA VAL A 397 4.90 8.17 34.94
C VAL A 397 5.03 8.03 36.46
N TYR A 398 3.89 8.01 37.15
CA TYR A 398 3.80 7.83 38.60
C TYR A 398 2.67 6.86 38.93
N GLU A 399 2.97 5.84 39.75
CA GLU A 399 2.02 4.77 40.13
C GLU A 399 1.27 4.16 38.92
N ASN A 400 2.02 3.86 37.84
CA ASN A 400 1.52 3.30 36.57
C ASN A 400 0.53 4.21 35.80
N ARG A 401 0.47 5.51 36.13
CA ARG A 401 -0.36 6.52 35.46
C ARG A 401 0.53 7.61 34.86
N VAL A 402 0.11 8.15 33.71
CA VAL A 402 0.83 9.21 33.00
C VAL A 402 0.35 10.58 33.48
N TYR A 403 1.27 11.54 33.63
CA TYR A 403 0.99 12.94 33.95
C TYR A 403 1.87 13.88 33.12
N SER A 404 1.56 15.17 33.07
CA SER A 404 2.54 16.17 32.65
C SER A 404 3.69 16.23 33.66
N SER A 405 4.93 16.39 33.20
CA SER A 405 6.11 16.47 34.08
C SER A 405 6.07 17.67 35.05
N GLY A 406 5.24 18.69 34.77
CA GLY A 406 4.97 19.81 35.68
C GLY A 406 3.88 19.59 36.73
N ASP A 407 3.10 18.50 36.69
CA ASP A 407 2.03 18.24 37.66
C ASP A 407 2.53 17.47 38.90
N ALA A 408 3.28 18.17 39.75
CA ALA A 408 3.74 17.64 41.04
C ALA A 408 2.60 17.23 42.01
N SER A 409 1.34 17.53 41.69
CA SER A 409 0.17 17.12 42.47
C SER A 409 -0.48 15.82 41.98
N HIS A 410 -0.08 15.33 40.80
CA HIS A 410 -0.68 14.17 40.12
C HIS A 410 -2.21 14.26 40.05
N SER A 411 -2.75 15.47 39.85
CA SER A 411 -4.20 15.74 39.83
C SER A 411 -4.80 15.77 38.42
N ARG A 412 -3.95 15.74 37.39
CA ARG A 412 -4.33 15.75 35.97
C ARG A 412 -3.68 14.57 35.24
N PRO A 413 -4.12 13.33 35.52
CA PRO A 413 -3.64 12.15 34.79
C PRO A 413 -3.94 12.32 33.30
N TYR A 414 -3.08 11.81 32.43
CA TYR A 414 -3.31 11.75 30.99
C TYR A 414 -3.95 10.41 30.60
N LEU A 415 -3.35 9.31 31.06
CA LEU A 415 -3.73 7.94 30.77
C LEU A 415 -3.42 7.04 31.98
N ASP A 416 -4.27 6.04 32.24
CA ASP A 416 -3.91 4.90 33.07
C ASP A 416 -3.28 3.82 32.19
N THR A 417 -2.07 3.35 32.51
CA THR A 417 -1.46 2.23 31.74
C THR A 417 -2.14 0.91 32.09
N PHE A 418 -1.87 -0.16 31.33
CA PHE A 418 -2.38 -1.51 31.59
C PHE A 418 -2.09 -2.00 33.03
N ALA A 419 -0.98 -1.56 33.63
CA ALA A 419 -0.61 -1.87 35.01
C ALA A 419 -1.34 -1.03 36.07
N ALA A 420 -2.04 0.05 35.69
CA ALA A 420 -2.95 0.82 36.55
C ALA A 420 -4.41 0.39 36.36
N SER A 421 -4.86 0.20 35.10
CA SER A 421 -6.15 -0.39 34.77
C SER A 421 -5.98 -1.46 33.69
N SER A 422 -6.45 -2.68 33.98
CA SER A 422 -6.49 -3.76 32.99
C SER A 422 -7.39 -3.46 31.77
N GLY A 423 -8.22 -2.41 31.83
CA GLY A 423 -8.98 -1.91 30.69
C GLY A 423 -8.14 -1.13 29.67
N SER A 424 -6.95 -0.65 30.06
CA SER A 424 -6.04 0.09 29.18
C SER A 424 -5.35 -0.84 28.21
N GLN A 425 -5.05 -0.37 27.01
CA GLN A 425 -4.37 -1.14 25.97
C GLN A 425 -2.96 -0.58 25.70
N ILE A 426 -2.42 0.20 26.62
CA ILE A 426 -1.05 0.72 26.57
C ILE A 426 -0.34 0.39 27.89
N SER A 427 0.69 -0.44 27.82
CA SER A 427 1.61 -0.75 28.92
C SER A 427 2.78 0.25 28.96
N PHE A 428 3.41 0.40 30.12
CA PHE A 428 4.69 1.11 30.26
C PHE A 428 5.72 0.19 30.92
N SER A 429 6.83 -0.06 30.24
CA SER A 429 7.89 -0.96 30.68
C SER A 429 9.23 -0.53 30.08
N GLU A 430 10.31 -0.72 30.83
CA GLU A 430 11.71 -0.48 30.37
C GLU A 430 11.99 0.93 29.82
N GLY A 431 11.13 1.91 30.12
CA GLY A 431 11.25 3.29 29.64
C GLY A 431 10.47 3.60 28.36
N ALA A 432 9.67 2.66 27.84
CA ALA A 432 8.82 2.85 26.67
C ALA A 432 7.35 2.50 26.96
N PHE A 433 6.44 3.14 26.22
CA PHE A 433 5.03 2.77 26.12
C PHE A 433 4.81 1.84 24.93
N GLU A 434 4.06 0.77 25.13
CA GLU A 434 3.71 -0.18 24.07
C GLU A 434 2.24 -0.57 24.09
N VAL A 435 1.69 -0.89 22.91
CA VAL A 435 0.31 -1.37 22.79
C VAL A 435 0.23 -2.81 23.30
N THR A 436 -0.61 -3.05 24.31
CA THR A 436 -0.82 -4.36 24.90
C THR A 436 -1.82 -5.17 24.06
N ALA A 437 -1.37 -6.27 23.46
CA ALA A 437 -2.26 -7.24 22.81
C ALA A 437 -3.19 -7.93 23.82
N GLN A 438 -4.40 -8.30 23.40
CA GLN A 438 -5.28 -9.18 24.18
C GLN A 438 -5.16 -10.61 23.67
N ASP A 439 -4.44 -11.50 24.36
CA ASP A 439 -4.27 -12.93 24.00
C ASP A 439 -3.96 -13.17 22.50
N GLY A 440 -3.10 -12.32 21.92
CA GLY A 440 -2.70 -12.35 20.51
C GLY A 440 -3.45 -11.38 19.58
N TYR A 441 -4.57 -10.80 20.02
CA TYR A 441 -5.32 -9.79 19.25
C TYR A 441 -4.59 -8.43 19.28
N ASN A 442 -4.38 -7.85 18.09
CA ASN A 442 -3.69 -6.57 17.92
C ASN A 442 -4.63 -5.38 18.25
N MET A 443 -4.34 -4.68 19.35
CA MET A 443 -5.16 -3.55 19.82
C MET A 443 -4.76 -2.19 19.23
N SER A 444 -3.79 -2.16 18.29
CA SER A 444 -3.18 -0.94 17.76
C SER A 444 -4.18 0.00 17.09
N HIS A 445 -5.13 -0.56 16.33
CA HIS A 445 -6.14 0.18 15.57
C HIS A 445 -7.48 0.35 16.32
N HIS A 446 -7.59 -0.16 17.55
CA HIS A 446 -8.74 0.12 18.41
C HIS A 446 -8.60 1.54 18.99
N PRO A 447 -9.72 2.22 19.32
CA PRO A 447 -9.67 3.54 19.97
C PRO A 447 -8.90 3.47 21.29
N VAL A 448 -8.22 4.56 21.62
CA VAL A 448 -7.58 4.72 22.92
C VAL A 448 -8.62 4.88 24.01
N VAL A 449 -8.47 4.08 25.05
CA VAL A 449 -9.32 4.01 26.25
C VAL A 449 -8.49 4.28 27.49
N GLU A 450 -9.14 4.47 28.64
CA GLU A 450 -8.47 4.86 29.90
C GLU A 450 -7.71 6.20 29.78
N VAL A 451 -8.11 7.04 28.82
CA VAL A 451 -7.60 8.39 28.60
C VAL A 451 -8.51 9.42 29.24
N SER A 452 -7.91 10.39 29.93
CA SER A 452 -8.64 11.47 30.58
C SER A 452 -8.87 12.64 29.62
N TRP A 453 -9.74 13.58 30.01
CA TRP A 453 -9.89 14.84 29.28
C TRP A 453 -8.57 15.63 29.19
N TYR A 454 -7.72 15.56 30.22
CA TYR A 454 -6.41 16.22 30.20
C TYR A 454 -5.46 15.56 29.20
N GLY A 455 -5.45 14.23 29.14
CA GLY A 455 -4.64 13.46 28.17
C GLY A 455 -5.09 13.69 26.74
N ALA A 456 -6.40 13.65 26.48
CA ALA A 456 -7.00 13.96 25.19
C ALA A 456 -6.69 15.40 24.74
N THR A 457 -6.79 16.37 25.64
CA THR A 457 -6.46 17.78 25.37
C THR A 457 -4.96 18.01 25.13
N ALA A 458 -4.08 17.26 25.81
CA ALA A 458 -2.65 17.35 25.64
C ALA A 458 -2.20 16.78 24.29
N PHE A 459 -2.73 15.61 23.92
CA PHE A 459 -2.55 15.03 22.58
C PHE A 459 -3.02 15.99 21.48
N ALA A 460 -4.24 16.53 21.60
CA ALA A 460 -4.79 17.46 20.63
C ALA A 460 -3.84 18.65 20.36
N LYS A 461 -3.38 19.30 21.44
CA LYS A 461 -2.50 20.47 21.37
C LYS A 461 -1.11 20.17 20.81
N ALA A 462 -0.53 19.01 21.15
CA ALA A 462 0.78 18.61 20.66
C ALA A 462 0.80 18.49 19.12
N HIS A 463 -0.32 18.11 18.52
CA HIS A 463 -0.47 17.94 17.07
C HIS A 463 -1.16 19.14 16.37
N GLY A 464 -1.37 20.26 17.07
CA GLY A 464 -1.98 21.47 16.49
C GLY A 464 -3.52 21.44 16.35
N TYR A 465 -4.19 20.48 16.98
CA TYR A 465 -5.65 20.31 16.96
C TYR A 465 -6.31 20.69 18.29
N ARG A 466 -7.64 20.56 18.35
CA ARG A 466 -8.48 20.73 19.54
C ARG A 466 -9.51 19.59 19.64
N LEU A 467 -10.06 19.41 20.83
CA LEU A 467 -11.28 18.61 21.01
C LEU A 467 -12.48 19.41 20.50
N PRO A 468 -13.46 18.77 19.80
CA PRO A 468 -14.69 19.45 19.40
C PRO A 468 -15.44 19.97 20.62
N THR A 469 -16.23 21.02 20.47
CA THR A 469 -17.26 21.38 21.45
C THR A 469 -18.42 20.38 21.36
N SER A 470 -19.24 20.33 22.41
CA SER A 470 -20.48 19.54 22.43
C SER A 470 -21.48 19.98 21.34
N GLN A 471 -21.42 21.22 20.87
CA GLN A 471 -22.25 21.68 19.75
C GLN A 471 -21.70 21.22 18.40
N GLU A 472 -20.39 21.39 18.15
CA GLU A 472 -19.76 20.94 16.90
C GLU A 472 -19.85 19.42 16.73
N TRP A 473 -19.62 18.65 17.81
CA TRP A 473 -19.78 17.19 17.76
C TRP A 473 -21.21 16.80 17.36
N GLN A 474 -22.21 17.40 18.01
CA GLN A 474 -23.61 17.12 17.74
C GLN A 474 -24.01 17.49 16.31
N ALA A 475 -23.53 18.62 15.79
CA ALA A 475 -23.79 19.07 14.42
C ALA A 475 -23.23 18.11 13.36
N VAL A 476 -22.07 17.51 13.62
CA VAL A 476 -21.45 16.53 12.69
C VAL A 476 -22.13 15.17 12.76
N ALA A 477 -22.63 14.77 13.94
CA ALA A 477 -23.34 13.51 14.14
C ALA A 477 -24.80 13.55 13.65
N ASP A 478 -25.50 14.68 13.82
CA ASP A 478 -26.85 14.93 13.30
C ASP A 478 -26.81 15.45 11.86
N TYR A 479 -26.25 14.63 10.95
CA TYR A 479 -26.13 14.95 9.53
C TYR A 479 -27.46 15.44 8.95
N ASP A 480 -27.44 16.66 8.40
CA ASP A 480 -28.57 17.43 7.85
C ASP A 480 -29.81 17.62 8.76
N GLY A 481 -29.75 17.22 10.03
CA GLY A 481 -30.87 17.21 10.96
C GLY A 481 -31.79 15.97 10.82
N SER A 482 -31.36 14.93 10.11
CA SER A 482 -32.12 13.68 9.93
C SER A 482 -31.60 12.48 10.74
N TYR A 483 -30.41 12.58 11.34
CA TYR A 483 -29.72 11.44 11.94
C TYR A 483 -30.09 11.29 13.42
N ALA A 484 -30.73 10.18 13.78
CA ALA A 484 -30.97 9.84 15.19
C ALA A 484 -29.68 9.38 15.90
N TYR A 485 -28.73 8.86 15.13
CA TYR A 485 -27.43 8.31 15.55
C TYR A 485 -26.35 8.81 14.60
N GLY A 486 -25.10 8.92 15.06
CA GLY A 486 -23.98 9.28 14.19
C GLY A 486 -23.79 8.34 12.98
N CYS A 487 -24.32 7.12 13.04
CA CYS A 487 -24.33 6.14 11.94
C CYS A 487 -25.61 6.16 11.06
N GLY A 488 -26.62 6.99 11.36
CA GLY A 488 -27.83 7.13 10.54
C GLY A 488 -29.14 7.32 11.31
N THR A 489 -30.27 7.04 10.64
CA THR A 489 -31.62 7.13 11.23
C THR A 489 -31.95 6.00 12.21
N THR A 490 -31.17 4.92 12.20
CA THR A 490 -31.31 3.74 13.08
C THR A 490 -29.93 3.21 13.47
N ILE A 491 -29.84 2.54 14.62
CA ILE A 491 -28.63 1.86 15.09
C ILE A 491 -28.85 0.34 15.12
N ASP A 492 -27.92 -0.43 14.58
CA ASP A 492 -27.89 -1.89 14.69
C ASP A 492 -26.44 -2.43 14.65
N ALA A 493 -26.28 -3.73 14.87
CA ALA A 493 -24.97 -4.36 15.03
C ALA A 493 -24.07 -4.33 13.77
N ASN A 494 -24.59 -3.90 12.61
CA ASN A 494 -23.83 -3.69 11.37
C ASN A 494 -23.44 -2.22 11.16
N THR A 495 -23.88 -1.30 12.03
CA THR A 495 -23.62 0.16 11.88
C THR A 495 -22.92 0.80 13.08
N ALA A 496 -22.87 0.11 14.23
CA ALA A 496 -22.18 0.58 15.44
C ALA A 496 -21.85 -0.57 16.40
N ASN A 497 -20.81 -0.40 17.22
CA ASN A 497 -20.48 -1.29 18.33
C ASN A 497 -21.08 -0.75 19.64
N PHE A 498 -22.14 -1.39 20.14
CA PHE A 498 -22.86 -1.00 21.35
C PHE A 498 -23.46 -2.25 22.03
N ASP A 499 -24.10 -2.08 23.20
CA ASP A 499 -24.81 -3.13 23.96
C ASP A 499 -24.01 -4.43 24.18
N HIS A 500 -22.70 -4.31 24.41
CA HIS A 500 -21.75 -5.39 24.64
C HIS A 500 -21.54 -6.36 23.45
N ALA A 501 -21.78 -5.93 22.21
CA ALA A 501 -21.77 -6.79 21.02
C ALA A 501 -20.47 -7.60 20.77
N ASN A 502 -19.30 -7.08 21.13
CA ASN A 502 -17.98 -7.70 20.90
C ASN A 502 -17.74 -8.22 19.47
N PRO A 503 -17.86 -7.35 18.44
CA PRO A 503 -17.78 -7.76 17.03
C PRO A 503 -16.41 -8.36 16.64
N SER A 504 -15.34 -7.94 17.32
CA SER A 504 -13.97 -8.43 17.09
C SER A 504 -13.62 -9.72 17.84
N GLY A 505 -14.57 -10.32 18.58
CA GLY A 505 -14.35 -11.59 19.29
C GLY A 505 -13.32 -11.51 20.42
N LEU A 506 -13.08 -10.33 20.99
CA LEU A 506 -12.03 -10.10 21.99
C LEU A 506 -12.24 -10.96 23.24
N PRO A 507 -11.17 -11.51 23.85
CA PRO A 507 -11.26 -12.44 24.97
C PRO A 507 -11.75 -11.78 26.27
N ARG A 508 -11.58 -10.45 26.40
CA ARG A 508 -11.98 -9.70 27.60
C ARG A 508 -12.35 -8.25 27.24
N ALA A 509 -13.03 -7.59 28.18
CA ALA A 509 -13.32 -6.17 28.07
C ALA A 509 -12.02 -5.32 28.12
N PRO A 510 -11.99 -4.16 27.45
CA PRO A 510 -13.09 -3.55 26.69
C PRO A 510 -13.31 -4.20 25.32
N TYR A 511 -14.58 -4.36 24.93
CA TYR A 511 -14.98 -4.96 23.66
C TYR A 511 -15.10 -3.92 22.53
N THR A 512 -14.11 -3.03 22.40
CA THR A 512 -14.07 -2.07 21.29
C THR A 512 -13.83 -2.77 19.96
N SER A 513 -14.18 -2.11 18.86
CA SER A 513 -13.80 -2.50 17.50
C SER A 513 -12.61 -1.66 17.02
N PRO A 514 -11.81 -2.13 16.04
CA PRO A 514 -10.93 -1.26 15.28
C PRO A 514 -11.70 -0.07 14.72
N VAL A 515 -11.08 1.10 14.65
CA VAL A 515 -11.71 2.26 14.01
C VAL A 515 -11.96 2.00 12.53
N GLY A 516 -13.11 2.44 12.01
CA GLY A 516 -13.51 2.15 10.63
C GLY A 516 -13.93 0.70 10.37
N TYR A 517 -14.13 -0.12 11.42
CA TYR A 517 -14.78 -1.43 11.29
C TYR A 517 -16.21 -1.31 10.71
N TYR A 518 -16.88 -0.19 11.00
CA TYR A 518 -18.18 0.16 10.42
C TYR A 518 -18.02 1.16 9.27
N PRO A 519 -18.87 1.08 8.22
CA PRO A 519 -18.86 2.03 7.12
C PRO A 519 -19.01 3.49 7.57
N ALA A 520 -18.42 4.40 6.81
CA ALA A 520 -18.57 5.83 7.03
C ALA A 520 -20.01 6.32 6.78
N SER A 521 -20.44 7.32 7.54
CA SER A 521 -21.78 7.89 7.54
C SER A 521 -21.74 9.42 7.45
N GLY A 522 -22.88 10.03 7.10
CA GLY A 522 -23.05 11.49 7.03
C GLY A 522 -22.00 12.17 6.15
N TYR A 523 -21.19 13.05 6.76
CA TYR A 523 -20.08 13.75 6.08
C TYR A 523 -18.89 12.85 5.71
N GLY A 524 -18.90 11.57 6.06
CA GLY A 524 -17.82 10.61 5.78
C GLY A 524 -17.00 10.19 7.00
N LEU A 525 -17.53 10.39 8.22
CA LEU A 525 -16.90 9.97 9.48
C LEU A 525 -17.35 8.55 9.86
N CYS A 526 -16.56 7.89 10.69
CA CYS A 526 -16.89 6.60 11.29
C CYS A 526 -17.05 6.73 12.81
N ASP A 527 -17.71 5.73 13.40
CA ASP A 527 -17.75 5.47 14.85
C ASP A 527 -18.33 6.61 15.72
N LEU A 528 -19.11 7.54 15.14
CA LEU A 528 -19.84 8.60 15.87
C LEU A 528 -21.01 8.05 16.72
N ALA A 529 -21.24 6.74 16.74
CA ALA A 529 -22.20 6.07 17.61
C ALA A 529 -21.60 4.74 18.09
N GLY A 530 -21.59 4.51 19.40
CA GLY A 530 -20.99 3.33 20.00
C GLY A 530 -19.49 3.49 20.23
N ASN A 531 -18.75 2.38 20.16
CA ASN A 531 -17.31 2.23 20.39
C ASN A 531 -16.78 2.88 21.69
N VAL A 532 -16.42 4.17 21.74
CA VAL A 532 -16.08 4.88 23.00
C VAL A 532 -16.75 6.24 23.15
N TRP A 533 -17.01 6.66 24.40
CA TRP A 533 -17.50 8.00 24.68
C TRP A 533 -16.42 9.02 24.37
N GLU A 534 -16.75 10.04 23.59
CA GLU A 534 -15.75 11.00 23.09
C GLU A 534 -15.68 12.27 23.93
N TRP A 535 -14.51 12.60 24.47
CA TRP A 535 -14.28 13.83 25.21
C TRP A 535 -14.44 15.10 24.34
N THR A 536 -15.32 16.01 24.75
CA THR A 536 -15.45 17.35 24.15
C THR A 536 -14.72 18.42 24.98
N SER A 537 -14.46 19.57 24.38
CA SER A 537 -13.94 20.77 25.08
C SER A 537 -14.98 21.44 26.00
N SER A 538 -16.26 21.09 25.87
CA SER A 538 -17.37 21.73 26.60
C SER A 538 -17.51 21.28 28.06
N ILE A 539 -18.09 22.15 28.89
CA ILE A 539 -18.20 21.98 30.35
C ILE A 539 -19.66 22.08 30.82
N SER A 540 -20.03 21.26 31.80
CA SER A 540 -21.26 21.40 32.58
C SER A 540 -20.93 21.35 34.07
N GLY A 541 -21.03 22.51 34.74
CA GLY A 541 -20.63 22.66 36.14
C GLY A 541 -19.14 22.37 36.36
N ARG A 542 -18.83 21.20 36.93
CA ARG A 542 -17.44 20.71 37.13
C ARG A 542 -17.04 19.58 36.18
N PHE A 543 -17.95 19.14 35.33
CA PHE A 543 -17.78 17.98 34.45
C PHE A 543 -17.46 18.43 33.01
N ARG A 544 -16.72 17.59 32.29
CA ARG A 544 -16.54 17.71 30.83
C ARG A 544 -17.58 16.85 30.13
N LEU A 545 -18.10 17.37 29.03
CA LEU A 545 -19.16 16.70 28.27
C LEU A 545 -18.57 15.67 27.31
N LEU A 546 -19.29 14.56 27.14
CA LEU A 546 -18.98 13.51 26.18
C LEU A 546 -20.23 13.10 25.40
N HIS A 547 -20.05 12.59 24.20
CA HIS A 547 -21.09 12.09 23.29
C HIS A 547 -20.75 10.70 22.73
N GLY A 548 -21.64 10.13 21.90
CA GLY A 548 -21.41 8.90 21.12
C GLY A 548 -21.90 7.61 21.77
N GLY A 549 -21.94 7.53 23.11
CA GLY A 549 -22.15 6.25 23.80
C GLY A 549 -20.87 5.42 23.81
N SER A 550 -20.95 4.10 23.95
CA SER A 550 -19.77 3.21 23.86
C SER A 550 -20.16 1.75 23.61
N TRP A 551 -19.17 0.88 23.38
CA TRP A 551 -19.30 -0.58 23.20
C TRP A 551 -20.14 -1.29 24.28
N ARG A 552 -20.27 -0.69 25.47
CA ARG A 552 -20.98 -1.25 26.64
C ARG A 552 -22.33 -0.59 26.94
N ASP A 553 -22.71 0.45 26.21
CA ASP A 553 -23.94 1.19 26.47
C ASP A 553 -25.04 0.75 25.51
N SER A 554 -26.28 0.70 26.00
CA SER A 554 -27.44 0.47 25.13
C SER A 554 -27.60 1.61 24.12
N GLY A 555 -28.18 1.34 22.95
CA GLY A 555 -28.37 2.34 21.89
C GLY A 555 -29.07 3.65 22.34
N PHE A 556 -29.85 3.64 23.43
CA PHE A 556 -30.38 4.88 24.04
C PHE A 556 -29.30 5.95 24.32
N PHE A 557 -28.08 5.56 24.67
CA PHE A 557 -26.99 6.49 24.96
C PHE A 557 -26.19 6.94 23.73
N CYS A 558 -26.36 6.26 22.59
CA CYS A 558 -25.61 6.49 21.35
C CYS A 558 -26.28 7.48 20.39
N THR A 559 -27.44 8.04 20.76
CA THR A 559 -28.15 9.03 19.93
C THR A 559 -27.41 10.36 19.86
N VAL A 560 -27.57 11.11 18.77
CA VAL A 560 -26.89 12.42 18.58
C VAL A 560 -27.13 13.44 19.71
N ASP A 561 -28.33 13.43 20.31
CA ASP A 561 -28.72 14.30 21.44
C ASP A 561 -28.14 13.88 22.80
N SER A 562 -27.68 12.61 22.91
CA SER A 562 -27.24 12.02 24.17
C SER A 562 -25.87 12.56 24.55
N ARG A 563 -25.78 13.13 25.75
CA ARG A 563 -24.52 13.61 26.32
C ARG A 563 -24.39 13.22 27.78
N SER A 564 -23.18 12.80 28.15
CA SER A 564 -22.80 12.54 29.53
C SER A 564 -21.89 13.65 30.05
N GLY A 565 -21.63 13.64 31.36
CA GLY A 565 -20.75 14.60 32.03
C GLY A 565 -19.87 13.92 33.07
N PHE A 566 -18.59 13.72 32.78
CA PHE A 566 -17.64 13.06 33.69
C PHE A 566 -16.58 14.04 34.23
N ASN A 567 -15.93 13.63 35.32
CA ASN A 567 -14.82 14.38 35.90
C ASN A 567 -13.65 14.35 34.91
N PRO A 568 -13.01 15.49 34.55
CA PRO A 568 -11.92 15.52 33.58
C PRO A 568 -10.69 14.67 33.96
N ALA A 569 -10.53 14.30 35.23
CA ALA A 569 -9.47 13.41 35.71
C ALA A 569 -9.84 11.91 35.67
N TYR A 570 -11.05 11.56 35.23
CA TYR A 570 -11.45 10.16 35.08
C TYR A 570 -10.91 9.57 33.79
N THR A 571 -10.49 8.33 33.92
CA THR A 571 -9.97 7.40 32.93
C THR A 571 -10.93 6.21 32.99
N LEU A 572 -11.55 5.85 31.86
CA LEU A 572 -12.45 4.71 31.78
C LEU A 572 -12.17 3.88 30.52
N SER A 573 -12.35 2.56 30.61
CA SER A 573 -12.31 1.60 29.49
C SER A 573 -13.42 1.78 28.44
N SER A 574 -14.17 2.88 28.52
CA SER A 574 -15.23 3.26 27.60
C SER A 574 -15.18 4.75 27.23
N THR A 575 -14.08 5.46 27.49
CA THR A 575 -13.88 6.88 27.13
C THR A 575 -12.61 7.04 26.29
N GLY A 576 -12.77 7.64 25.10
CA GLY A 576 -11.72 8.09 24.21
C GLY A 576 -11.99 9.50 23.70
N PHE A 577 -11.55 9.82 22.49
CA PHE A 577 -11.76 11.14 21.88
C PHE A 577 -11.49 11.14 20.38
N ARG A 578 -12.02 12.15 19.70
CA ARG A 578 -11.64 12.54 18.33
C ARG A 578 -11.17 14.01 18.29
N LEU A 579 -10.62 14.43 17.16
CA LEU A 579 -10.01 15.75 16.98
C LEU A 579 -10.73 16.59 15.94
N CYS A 580 -10.55 17.91 16.02
CA CYS A 580 -10.91 18.85 14.98
C CYS A 580 -9.96 20.05 14.95
N ARG A 581 -10.06 20.91 13.94
CA ARG A 581 -9.49 22.26 13.93
C ARG A 581 -10.52 23.26 13.43
#